data_AF-A0A7S0LER3-F1
#
_entry.id   AF-A0A7S0LER3-F1
#
_cell.length_a   1.000
_cell.length_b   1.000
_cell.length_c   1.000
_cell.angle_alpha   90.00
_cell.angle_beta   90.00
_cell.angle_gamma   90.00
#
_symmetry.space_group_name_H-M   'P 1'
#
loop_
_entity.id
_entity.type
_entity.pdbx_description
1 polymer ?
#
loop_
_entity_poly.entity_id
_entity_poly.type
_entity_poly.pdbx_seq_one_letter_code
_entity_poly.pdbx_strand_id
1 'polypeptide(L)'
;AYKMEGLKPFALSNLSAVDTAGSLTSHFSRLPENQLIDLTDHLGVVHSAEAGSAAGKQFLVRLLVDRYERREAQHESIGQLPLYPDEKTPWDTAVVPIADQIGDKCLALPKLNLQFLTLNDYLLRNFNLFRLEATYEIKEDIEDALTRLAPRRHRVSGETHFRGW
;
A
#
# COMPACT_ATOMS: atom_id res chain seq x y z
N ALA A 1 39.53 3.74 -3.44
CA ALA A 1 38.62 2.97 -4.31
C ALA A 1 37.76 2.09 -3.42
N TYR A 2 36.47 2.40 -3.36
CA TYR A 2 35.51 1.77 -2.47
C TYR A 2 35.27 0.32 -2.94
N LYS A 3 35.89 -0.66 -2.27
CA LYS A 3 35.87 -2.08 -2.68
C LYS A 3 34.88 -2.85 -1.82
N MET A 4 33.65 -2.97 -2.29
CA MET A 4 32.68 -3.91 -1.73
C MET A 4 32.77 -5.23 -2.49
N GLU A 5 33.67 -6.12 -2.06
CA GLU A 5 33.89 -7.40 -2.76
C GLU A 5 32.63 -8.27 -2.82
N GLY A 6 31.74 -8.15 -1.83
CA GLY A 6 30.46 -8.87 -1.79
C GLY A 6 29.41 -8.39 -2.80
N LEU A 7 29.54 -7.18 -3.36
CA LEU A 7 28.62 -6.62 -4.36
C LEU A 7 29.16 -6.67 -5.80
N LYS A 8 30.37 -7.21 -6.03
CA LYS A 8 30.87 -7.45 -7.40
C LYS A 8 29.87 -8.21 -8.29
N PRO A 9 29.23 -9.32 -7.87
CA PRO A 9 28.26 -9.99 -8.71
C PRO A 9 27.00 -9.13 -8.96
N PHE A 10 26.58 -8.32 -7.98
CA PHE A 10 25.46 -7.39 -8.11
C PHE A 10 25.75 -6.25 -9.11
N ALA A 11 26.98 -5.72 -9.10
CA ALA A 11 27.38 -4.65 -10.02
C ALA A 11 27.55 -5.13 -11.47
N LEU A 12 27.75 -6.44 -11.68
CA LEU A 12 27.95 -7.05 -12.99
C LEU A 12 26.69 -7.71 -13.57
N SER A 13 25.64 -7.89 -12.77
CA SER A 13 24.36 -8.45 -13.22
C SER A 13 23.53 -7.44 -14.02
N ASN A 14 22.64 -7.95 -14.86
CA ASN A 14 21.64 -7.17 -15.58
C ASN A 14 20.65 -6.51 -14.61
N LEU A 15 20.19 -5.31 -14.97
CA LEU A 15 19.25 -4.53 -14.16
C LEU A 15 17.99 -5.33 -13.80
N SER A 16 17.41 -6.05 -14.76
CA SER A 16 16.19 -6.84 -14.55
C SER A 16 16.34 -8.07 -13.64
N ALA A 17 17.58 -8.47 -13.28
CA ALA A 17 17.79 -9.52 -12.30
C ALA A 17 17.90 -8.96 -10.86
N VAL A 18 18.22 -7.68 -10.72
CA VAL A 18 18.54 -7.05 -9.42
C VAL A 18 17.54 -6.00 -8.98
N ASP A 19 16.63 -5.54 -9.83
CA ASP A 19 15.69 -4.45 -9.55
C ASP A 19 14.46 -4.86 -8.71
N THR A 20 14.30 -6.14 -8.37
CA THR A 20 13.18 -6.63 -7.53
C THR A 20 13.50 -6.51 -6.03
N ALA A 21 12.48 -6.26 -5.18
CA ALA A 21 12.67 -6.21 -3.73
C ALA A 21 13.37 -7.45 -3.17
N GLY A 22 12.99 -8.65 -3.64
CA GLY A 22 13.58 -9.91 -3.20
C GLY A 22 15.07 -10.00 -3.51
N SER A 23 15.46 -9.70 -4.75
CA SER A 23 16.86 -9.68 -5.17
C SER A 23 17.66 -8.66 -4.37
N LEU A 24 17.21 -7.40 -4.29
CA LEU A 24 17.89 -6.33 -3.54
C LEU A 24 18.08 -6.70 -2.06
N THR A 25 17.03 -7.22 -1.43
CA THR A 25 17.10 -7.67 -0.03
C THR A 25 18.13 -8.78 0.14
N SER A 26 18.19 -9.73 -0.79
CA SER A 26 19.17 -10.84 -0.76
C SER A 26 20.62 -10.38 -0.93
N HIS A 27 20.85 -9.31 -1.69
CA HIS A 27 22.19 -8.74 -1.91
C HIS A 27 22.63 -7.85 -0.74
N PHE A 28 21.78 -6.92 -0.30
CA PHE A 28 22.13 -5.98 0.77
C PHE A 28 22.18 -6.64 2.16
N SER A 29 21.38 -7.69 2.41
CA SER A 29 21.42 -8.43 3.69
C SER A 29 22.75 -9.14 3.95
N ARG A 30 23.52 -9.46 2.90
CA ARG A 30 24.85 -10.09 3.02
C ARG A 30 25.93 -9.13 3.53
N LEU A 31 25.68 -7.81 3.42
CA LEU A 31 26.66 -6.81 3.81
C LEU A 31 26.67 -6.61 5.34
N PRO A 32 27.83 -6.36 5.94
CA PRO A 32 27.91 -5.93 7.33
C PRO A 32 27.36 -4.50 7.47
N GLU A 33 26.94 -4.16 8.68
CA GLU A 33 26.28 -2.88 8.97
C GLU A 33 27.17 -1.67 8.65
N ASN A 34 28.46 -1.73 8.98
CA ASN A 34 29.42 -0.66 8.67
C ASN A 34 29.47 -0.36 7.16
N GLN A 35 29.46 -1.41 6.33
CA GLN A 35 29.45 -1.26 4.88
C GLN A 35 28.12 -0.66 4.40
N LEU A 36 26.99 -1.05 5.00
CA LEU A 36 25.69 -0.47 4.65
C LEU A 36 25.61 1.02 5.00
N ILE A 37 26.12 1.43 6.15
CA ILE A 37 26.15 2.83 6.58
C ILE A 37 26.96 3.66 5.58
N ASP A 38 28.19 3.25 5.32
CA ASP A 38 29.07 3.95 4.39
C ASP A 38 28.47 3.99 2.96
N LEU A 39 27.74 2.93 2.54
CA LEU A 39 27.03 2.89 1.26
C LEU A 39 25.88 3.89 1.24
N THR A 40 25.07 3.93 2.30
CA THR A 40 23.96 4.89 2.41
C THR A 40 24.41 6.35 2.48
N ASP A 41 25.59 6.60 3.05
CA ASP A 41 26.25 7.91 3.08
C ASP A 41 26.72 8.29 1.66
N HIS A 42 27.38 7.36 0.96
CA HIS A 42 27.84 7.61 -0.40
C HIS A 42 26.70 7.87 -1.40
N LEU A 43 25.56 7.20 -1.21
CA LEU A 43 24.36 7.41 -2.02
C LEU A 43 23.54 8.64 -1.60
N GLY A 44 23.95 9.35 -0.54
CA GLY A 44 23.25 10.51 0.00
C GLY A 44 21.86 10.19 0.56
N VAL A 45 21.62 8.94 0.97
CA VAL A 45 20.33 8.53 1.55
C VAL A 45 20.30 8.80 3.05
N VAL A 46 21.44 8.63 3.72
CA VAL A 46 21.65 8.96 5.14
C VAL A 46 22.72 10.03 5.22
N HIS A 47 22.45 11.12 5.94
CA HIS A 47 23.32 12.31 5.96
C HIS A 47 24.38 12.28 7.09
N SER A 48 24.39 11.24 7.94
CA SER A 48 25.34 11.08 9.03
C SER A 48 25.55 9.61 9.40
N ALA A 49 26.80 9.20 9.59
CA ALA A 49 27.17 7.86 10.00
C ALA A 49 26.59 7.47 11.38
N GLU A 50 26.43 8.45 12.28
CA GLU A 50 25.81 8.23 13.60
C GLU A 50 24.32 7.89 13.48
N ALA A 51 23.61 8.55 12.56
CA ALA A 51 22.21 8.26 12.27
C ALA A 51 22.04 6.88 11.61
N GLY A 52 22.98 6.49 10.74
CA GLY A 52 23.02 5.16 10.14
C GLY A 52 23.24 4.06 11.18
N SER A 53 24.17 4.28 12.12
CA SER A 53 24.45 3.32 13.21
C SER A 53 23.30 3.16 14.20
N ALA A 54 22.47 4.20 14.39
CA ALA A 54 21.30 4.13 15.26
C ALA A 54 20.09 3.44 14.61
N ALA A 55 20.00 3.47 13.27
CA ALA A 55 18.84 2.95 12.53
C ALA A 55 18.79 1.42 12.46
N GLY A 56 19.93 0.76 12.59
CA GLY A 56 20.04 -0.69 12.56
C GLY A 56 20.06 -1.27 11.14
N LYS A 57 20.82 -2.36 10.97
CA LYS A 57 20.99 -3.06 9.68
C LYS A 57 19.70 -3.33 8.90
N GLN A 58 18.64 -3.81 9.54
CA GLN A 58 17.38 -4.16 8.86
C GLN A 58 16.71 -2.93 8.24
N PHE A 59 16.75 -1.79 8.93
CA PHE A 59 16.19 -0.54 8.43
C PHE A 59 16.98 -0.03 7.22
N LEU A 60 18.31 -0.04 7.29
CA LEU A 60 19.17 0.39 6.18
C LEU A 60 18.96 -0.45 4.92
N VAL A 61 18.80 -1.78 5.09
CA VAL A 61 18.46 -2.66 3.97
C VAL A 61 17.08 -2.28 3.40
N ARG A 62 16.06 -2.09 4.24
CA ARG A 62 14.72 -1.72 3.77
C ARG A 62 14.71 -0.37 3.04
N LEU A 63 15.46 0.61 3.56
CA LEU A 63 15.63 1.94 2.99
C LEU A 63 16.25 1.88 1.59
N LEU A 64 17.31 1.08 1.42
CA LEU A 64 17.94 0.87 0.11
C LEU A 64 17.00 0.14 -0.86
N VAL A 65 16.28 -0.87 -0.38
CA VAL A 65 15.30 -1.60 -1.21
C VAL A 65 14.20 -0.66 -1.70
N ASP A 66 13.56 0.11 -0.81
CA ASP A 66 12.47 1.04 -1.15
C ASP A 66 12.91 2.14 -2.13
N ARG A 67 14.18 2.55 -2.06
CA ARG A 67 14.75 3.57 -2.94
C ARG A 67 15.03 3.06 -4.35
N TYR A 68 15.48 1.82 -4.50
CA TYR A 68 16.03 1.27 -5.75
C TYR A 68 15.20 0.15 -6.38
N GLU A 69 14.15 -0.32 -5.72
CA GLU A 69 13.21 -1.26 -6.31
C GLU A 69 12.51 -0.66 -7.54
N ARG A 70 12.26 -1.51 -8.53
CA ARG A 70 11.48 -1.16 -9.72
C ARG A 70 10.07 -0.73 -9.30
N ARG A 71 9.72 0.51 -9.68
CA ARG A 71 8.37 1.04 -9.46
C ARG A 71 7.45 0.59 -10.59
N GLU A 72 6.27 0.10 -10.22
CA GLU A 72 5.19 -0.15 -11.16
C GLU A 72 4.65 1.17 -11.70
N ALA A 73 4.22 1.16 -12.96
CA ALA A 73 3.65 2.35 -13.56
C ALA A 73 2.24 2.60 -13.00
N GLN A 74 1.91 3.85 -12.69
CA GLN A 74 0.61 4.20 -12.09
C GLN A 74 -0.60 3.75 -12.92
N HIS A 75 -0.49 3.68 -14.24
CA HIS A 75 -1.58 3.22 -15.10
C HIS A 75 -1.79 1.70 -15.01
N GLU A 76 -0.72 0.92 -14.81
CA GLU A 76 -0.80 -0.53 -14.62
C GLU A 76 -1.49 -0.84 -13.30
N SER A 77 -1.13 -0.13 -12.22
CA SER A 77 -1.77 -0.32 -10.92
C SER A 77 -3.26 0.04 -10.95
N ILE A 78 -3.65 1.12 -11.65
CA ILE A 78 -5.06 1.47 -11.87
C ILE A 78 -5.78 0.39 -12.70
N GLY A 79 -5.14 -0.11 -13.76
CA GLY A 79 -5.71 -1.14 -14.63
C GLY A 79 -5.96 -2.48 -13.93
N GLN A 80 -5.26 -2.75 -12.82
CA GLN A 80 -5.44 -3.94 -12.00
C GLN A 80 -6.53 -3.78 -10.93
N LEU A 81 -7.05 -2.56 -10.70
CA LEU A 81 -8.08 -2.34 -9.69
C LEU A 81 -9.42 -2.96 -10.14
N PRO A 82 -10.09 -3.75 -9.29
CA PRO A 82 -11.43 -4.22 -9.59
C PRO A 82 -12.41 -3.06 -9.66
N LEU A 83 -13.40 -3.18 -10.55
CA LEU A 83 -14.46 -2.19 -10.71
C LEU A 83 -15.41 -2.16 -9.50
N TYR A 84 -15.66 -3.32 -8.89
CA TYR A 84 -16.55 -3.48 -7.74
C TYR A 84 -15.75 -3.61 -6.43
N PRO A 85 -16.33 -3.16 -5.30
CA PRO A 85 -15.72 -3.32 -4.00
C PRO A 85 -15.79 -4.78 -3.52
N ASP A 86 -14.78 -5.19 -2.75
CA ASP A 86 -14.75 -6.48 -2.05
C ASP A 86 -15.60 -6.44 -0.78
N GLU A 87 -15.76 -7.57 -0.09
CA GLU A 87 -16.52 -7.66 1.16
C GLU A 87 -15.87 -6.96 2.38
N LYS A 88 -14.71 -6.34 2.20
CA LYS A 88 -13.98 -5.67 3.29
C LYS A 88 -14.08 -4.16 3.20
N THR A 89 -14.05 -3.61 1.98
CA THR A 89 -14.02 -2.16 1.74
C THR A 89 -15.24 -1.42 2.28
N PRO A 90 -16.50 -1.89 2.08
CA PRO A 90 -17.68 -1.19 2.59
C PRO A 90 -17.73 -1.08 4.12
N TRP A 91 -17.11 -2.02 4.82
CA TRP A 91 -17.10 -2.07 6.28
C TRP A 91 -15.83 -1.48 6.90
N ASP A 92 -14.90 -0.96 6.09
CA ASP A 92 -13.71 -0.25 6.57
C ASP A 92 -14.02 1.22 6.87
N THR A 93 -14.21 1.51 8.16
CA THR A 93 -14.51 2.87 8.67
C THR A 93 -13.41 3.91 8.45
N ALA A 94 -12.18 3.52 8.08
CA ALA A 94 -11.11 4.46 7.78
C ALA A 94 -11.22 5.05 6.36
N VAL A 95 -11.91 4.32 5.47
CA VAL A 95 -12.02 4.64 4.04
C VAL A 95 -13.45 5.00 3.67
N VAL A 96 -14.43 4.26 4.20
CA VAL A 96 -15.88 4.51 4.01
C VAL A 96 -16.46 5.02 5.33
N PRO A 97 -16.61 6.35 5.50
CA PRO A 97 -17.13 6.93 6.73
C PRO A 97 -18.61 6.56 6.94
N ILE A 98 -19.05 6.63 8.20
CA ILE A 98 -20.48 6.56 8.55
C ILE A 98 -21.02 7.99 8.55
N ALA A 99 -22.28 8.19 8.15
CA ALA A 99 -22.92 9.52 8.08
C ALA A 99 -22.72 10.40 9.34
N ASP A 100 -22.63 9.79 10.53
CA ASP A 100 -22.49 10.48 11.81
C ASP A 100 -21.03 10.69 12.27
N GLN A 101 -20.03 10.41 11.43
CA GLN A 101 -18.63 10.69 11.79
C GLN A 101 -18.38 12.20 11.84
N ILE A 102 -18.43 12.73 13.05
CA ILE A 102 -17.90 14.05 13.40
C ILE A 102 -16.41 14.05 13.00
N GLY A 103 -15.98 15.05 12.23
CA GLY A 103 -14.66 15.17 11.59
C GLY A 103 -13.44 15.29 12.52
N ASP A 104 -13.52 14.69 13.71
CA ASP A 104 -12.50 14.63 14.74
C ASP A 104 -11.37 13.64 14.38
N LYS A 105 -11.61 12.73 13.41
CA LYS A 105 -10.62 11.76 12.92
C LYS A 105 -10.32 11.94 11.44
N CYS A 106 -9.04 11.81 11.07
CA CYS A 106 -8.61 11.84 9.68
C CYS A 106 -9.04 10.57 8.95
N LEU A 107 -9.63 10.74 7.75
CA LEU A 107 -9.95 9.66 6.83
C LEU A 107 -8.85 9.49 5.80
N ALA A 108 -8.66 8.25 5.34
CA ALA A 108 -7.69 7.91 4.28
C ALA A 108 -8.23 8.28 2.89
N LEU A 109 -8.78 9.50 2.75
CA LEU A 109 -9.44 9.98 1.54
C LEU A 109 -8.58 11.00 0.79
N PRO A 110 -8.52 10.94 -0.55
CA PRO A 110 -7.95 12.01 -1.35
C PRO A 110 -8.71 13.32 -1.12
N LYS A 111 -7.98 14.43 -1.00
CA LYS A 111 -8.57 15.76 -0.85
C LYS A 111 -8.64 16.46 -2.20
N LEU A 112 -9.82 17.01 -2.51
CA LEU A 112 -10.01 17.93 -3.63
C LEU A 112 -9.76 19.35 -3.14
N ASN A 113 -8.88 20.06 -3.84
CA ASN A 113 -8.58 21.47 -3.62
C ASN A 113 -8.39 22.13 -4.99
N LEU A 114 -7.88 23.37 -5.03
CA LEU A 114 -7.70 24.14 -6.26
C LEU A 114 -6.57 23.65 -7.17
N GLN A 115 -5.58 22.95 -6.61
CA GLN A 115 -4.36 22.58 -7.33
C GLN A 115 -4.10 21.07 -7.26
N PHE A 116 -3.63 20.52 -8.38
CA PHE A 116 -3.25 19.13 -8.58
C PHE A 116 -1.87 19.07 -9.24
N LEU A 117 -1.10 18.01 -8.97
CA LEU A 117 0.27 17.90 -9.50
C LEU A 117 0.29 17.72 -11.02
N THR A 118 -0.63 16.90 -11.53
CA THR A 118 -0.80 16.60 -12.95
C THR A 118 -2.28 16.31 -13.23
N LEU A 119 -2.66 16.21 -14.51
CA LEU A 119 -3.99 15.74 -14.89
C LEU A 119 -4.29 14.33 -14.36
N ASN A 120 -3.29 13.44 -14.36
CA ASN A 120 -3.45 12.08 -13.86
C ASN A 120 -3.71 12.05 -12.34
N ASP A 121 -3.06 12.92 -11.57
CA ASP A 121 -3.34 13.08 -10.14
C ASP A 121 -4.79 13.55 -9.91
N TYR A 122 -5.26 14.54 -10.67
CA TYR A 122 -6.66 14.98 -10.61
C TYR A 122 -7.64 13.83 -10.90
N LEU A 123 -7.45 13.11 -12.01
CA LEU A 123 -8.33 12.01 -12.41
C LEU A 123 -8.31 10.87 -11.38
N LEU A 124 -7.14 10.50 -10.86
CA LEU A 124 -7.00 9.44 -9.88
C LEU A 124 -7.71 9.76 -8.56
N ARG A 125 -7.64 11.01 -8.10
CA ARG A 125 -8.36 11.45 -6.89
C ARG A 125 -9.87 11.40 -7.08
N ASN A 126 -10.37 11.90 -8.20
CA ASN A 126 -11.81 11.86 -8.50
C ASN A 126 -12.30 10.42 -8.68
N PHE A 127 -11.54 9.58 -9.38
CA PHE A 127 -11.84 8.15 -9.54
C PHE A 127 -11.97 7.45 -8.19
N ASN A 128 -11.00 7.65 -7.29
CA ASN A 128 -11.04 7.03 -5.96
C ASN A 128 -12.22 7.53 -5.12
N LEU A 129 -12.49 8.85 -5.11
CA LEU A 129 -13.61 9.40 -4.35
C LEU A 129 -14.96 8.90 -4.88
N PHE A 130 -15.16 8.91 -6.20
CA PHE A 130 -16.39 8.40 -6.81
C PHE A 130 -16.60 6.92 -6.51
N ARG A 131 -15.54 6.11 -6.57
CA ARG A 131 -15.61 4.70 -6.23
C ARG A 131 -16.00 4.46 -4.76
N LEU A 132 -15.50 5.28 -3.84
CA LEU A 132 -15.83 5.16 -2.41
C LEU A 132 -17.24 5.64 -2.10
N GLU A 133 -17.73 6.67 -2.77
CA GLU A 133 -19.13 7.10 -2.68
C GLU A 133 -20.08 6.00 -3.17
N ALA A 134 -19.81 5.43 -4.34
CA ALA A 134 -20.60 4.31 -4.85
C ALA A 134 -20.52 3.08 -3.93
N THR A 135 -19.38 2.86 -3.27
CA THR A 135 -19.23 1.78 -2.27
C THR A 135 -20.09 2.04 -1.03
N TYR A 136 -20.22 3.30 -0.61
CA TYR A 136 -21.10 3.70 0.48
C TYR A 136 -22.57 3.45 0.13
N GLU A 137 -23.01 3.84 -1.07
CA GLU A 137 -24.39 3.55 -1.54
C GLU A 137 -24.67 2.05 -1.58
N ILE A 138 -23.76 1.25 -2.16
CA ILE A 138 -23.86 -0.22 -2.19
C ILE A 138 -23.98 -0.80 -0.78
N LYS A 139 -23.25 -0.24 0.19
CA LYS A 139 -23.32 -0.68 1.59
C LYS A 139 -24.72 -0.45 2.16
N GLU A 140 -25.29 0.74 1.98
CA GLU A 140 -26.64 1.06 2.46
C GLU A 140 -27.69 0.13 1.84
N ASP A 141 -27.58 -0.14 0.53
CA ASP A 141 -28.44 -1.08 -0.18
C ASP A 141 -28.31 -2.51 0.38
N ILE A 142 -27.09 -2.97 0.66
CA ILE A 142 -26.84 -4.28 1.27
C ILE A 142 -27.43 -4.34 2.68
N GLU A 143 -27.27 -3.29 3.49
CA GLU A 143 -27.83 -3.23 4.84
C GLU A 143 -29.37 -3.25 4.82
N ASP A 144 -30.02 -2.47 3.95
CA ASP A 144 -31.48 -2.50 3.78
C ASP A 144 -31.95 -3.88 3.30
N ALA A 145 -31.32 -4.46 2.29
CA ALA A 145 -31.69 -5.78 1.79
C ALA A 145 -31.54 -6.88 2.86
N LEU A 146 -30.43 -6.89 3.61
CA LEU A 146 -30.19 -7.89 4.66
C LEU A 146 -31.14 -7.72 5.85
N THR A 147 -31.48 -6.49 6.22
CA THR A 147 -32.45 -6.24 7.31
C THR A 147 -33.84 -6.74 6.94
N ARG A 148 -34.27 -6.55 5.68
CA ARG A 148 -35.56 -7.05 5.17
C ARG A 148 -35.60 -8.56 5.01
N LEU A 149 -34.57 -9.17 4.40
CA LEU A 149 -34.49 -10.62 4.23
C LEU A 149 -34.41 -11.39 5.57
N ALA A 150 -33.89 -10.74 6.62
CA ALA A 150 -33.76 -11.26 7.97
C ALA A 150 -33.18 -12.70 8.02
N PRO A 151 -31.95 -12.93 7.49
CA PRO A 151 -31.33 -14.24 7.47
C PRO A 151 -31.07 -14.78 8.88
N ARG A 152 -31.44 -16.04 9.11
CA ARG A 152 -31.23 -16.76 10.37
C ARG A 152 -30.58 -18.11 10.11
N ARG A 153 -29.61 -18.46 10.94
CA ARG A 153 -29.00 -19.80 10.91
C ARG A 153 -29.89 -20.79 11.65
N HIS A 154 -30.24 -21.88 10.97
CA HIS A 154 -30.99 -22.97 11.58
C HIS A 154 -30.11 -23.70 12.60
N ARG A 155 -30.62 -23.89 13.83
CA ARG A 155 -29.82 -24.41 14.96
C ARG A 155 -29.34 -25.85 14.76
N VAL A 156 -30.06 -26.65 13.97
CA VAL A 156 -29.79 -28.10 13.84
C VAL A 156 -29.11 -28.43 12.51
N SER A 157 -29.62 -27.95 11.38
CA SER A 157 -29.03 -28.21 10.05
C SER A 157 -27.86 -27.27 9.72
N GLY A 158 -27.76 -26.13 10.40
CA GLY A 158 -26.73 -25.12 10.13
C GLY A 158 -26.99 -24.28 8.87
N GLU A 159 -28.07 -24.54 8.14
CA GLU A 159 -28.46 -23.84 6.91
C GLU A 159 -29.00 -22.43 7.19
N THR A 160 -28.89 -21.54 6.19
CA THR A 160 -29.42 -20.17 6.26
C THR A 160 -30.87 -20.15 5.77
N HIS A 161 -31.78 -19.70 6.64
CA HIS A 161 -33.19 -19.50 6.32
C HIS A 161 -33.49 -17.99 6.33
N PHE A 162 -34.19 -17.50 5.32
CA PHE A 162 -34.66 -16.11 5.26
C PHE A 162 -36.07 -16.02 5.85
N ARG A 163 -36.32 -15.02 6.69
CA ARG A 163 -37.62 -14.84 7.37
C ARG A 163 -38.42 -13.65 6.85
N GLY A 164 -37.80 -12.77 6.07
CA GLY A 164 -38.49 -11.69 5.37
C GLY A 164 -38.30 -11.77 3.87
N TRP A 165 -38.50 -10.64 3.18
CA TRP A 165 -38.57 -10.53 1.73
C TRP A 165 -37.94 -9.23 1.25
#